data_AF-A0A2C9UQI8-F1
#
_entry.id   AF-A0A2C9UQI8-F1
#
_cell.length_a   1.000
_cell.length_b   1.000
_cell.length_c   1.000
_cell.angle_alpha   90.00
_cell.angle_beta   90.00
_cell.angle_gamma   90.00
#
_symmetry.space_group_name_H-M   'P 1'
#
loop_
_entity.id
_entity.type
_entity.pdbx_description
1 polymer ?
#
loop_
_entity_poly.entity_id
_entity_poly.type
_entity_poly.pdbx_seq_one_letter_code
_entity_poly.pdbx_strand_id
1 'polypeptide(L)'
;KDTRYAKDSVVTHDGLKFPCWALPDLASFQQKIGDDAYQKIDVIGIDEAQFFEDLYDFCCKAADHDGKTIIIAGLDGDYLRRSFGSVLDIIPLADTVTKLTARCELCGKRAFFTLRKTEEIQTELIGGADVYMPVCRQHYVNGQVVMEAARSVLESCKLQSDS
;
A
#
# COMPACT_ATOMS: atom_id res chain seq x y z
N LYS A 1 -2.57 7.69 -6.60
CA LYS A 1 -3.61 7.27 -7.57
C LYS A 1 -3.30 5.87 -8.05
N ASP A 2 -4.12 4.88 -7.70
CA ASP A 2 -4.00 3.51 -8.20
C ASP A 2 -4.94 3.30 -9.41
N THR A 3 -4.40 2.83 -10.54
CA THR A 3 -5.17 2.49 -11.75
C THR A 3 -5.01 1.02 -12.15
N ARG A 4 -4.54 0.14 -11.25
CA ARG A 4 -4.32 -1.29 -11.52
C ARG A 4 -5.60 -2.05 -11.89
N TYR A 5 -6.72 -1.55 -11.41
CA TYR A 5 -8.03 -2.15 -11.57
C TYR A 5 -9.02 -1.07 -11.97
N ALA A 6 -9.97 -1.44 -12.83
CA ALA A 6 -10.85 -0.54 -13.55
C ALA A 6 -11.38 0.65 -12.72
N LYS A 7 -11.59 1.78 -13.41
CA LYS A 7 -11.94 3.13 -12.90
C LYS A 7 -13.02 3.20 -11.80
N ASP A 8 -13.83 2.16 -11.64
CA ASP A 8 -15.03 2.11 -10.80
C ASP A 8 -15.13 0.83 -9.92
N SER A 9 -14.07 0.04 -9.77
CA SER A 9 -14.12 -1.18 -8.94
C SER A 9 -12.83 -1.48 -8.18
N VAL A 10 -12.95 -1.77 -6.88
CA VAL A 10 -11.89 -2.45 -6.11
C VAL A 10 -11.89 -3.91 -6.55
N VAL A 11 -10.74 -4.37 -7.04
CA VAL A 11 -10.52 -5.77 -7.43
C VAL A 11 -9.55 -6.37 -6.44
N THR A 12 -10.01 -7.36 -5.70
CA THR A 12 -9.09 -8.22 -4.94
C THR A 12 -8.22 -9.03 -5.91
N HIS A 13 -7.04 -9.44 -5.49
CA HIS A 13 -6.20 -10.36 -6.27
C HIS A 13 -6.93 -11.66 -6.65
N ASP A 14 -7.97 -12.04 -5.90
CA ASP A 14 -8.82 -13.22 -6.14
C ASP A 14 -10.00 -12.95 -7.10
N GLY A 15 -10.07 -11.76 -7.70
CA GLY A 15 -11.01 -11.43 -8.77
C GLY A 15 -12.39 -10.94 -8.32
N LEU A 16 -12.65 -10.82 -7.01
CA LEU A 16 -13.88 -10.21 -6.49
C LEU A 16 -13.89 -8.70 -6.75
N LYS A 17 -15.01 -8.19 -7.25
CA LYS A 17 -15.23 -6.77 -7.59
C LYS A 17 -16.30 -6.16 -6.70
N PHE A 18 -15.95 -5.10 -6.00
CA PHE A 18 -16.90 -4.26 -5.28
C PHE A 18 -16.99 -2.89 -5.94
N PRO A 19 -18.19 -2.29 -6.07
CA PRO A 19 -18.32 -0.92 -6.55
C PRO A 19 -17.54 0.02 -5.62
N CYS A 20 -16.69 0.87 -6.18
CA CYS A 20 -15.91 1.82 -5.40
C CYS A 20 -15.90 3.20 -6.03
N TRP A 21 -15.63 4.22 -5.21
CA TRP A 21 -15.34 5.55 -5.71
C TRP A 21 -13.83 5.75 -5.77
N ALA A 22 -13.26 5.75 -6.97
CA ALA A 22 -11.90 6.22 -7.15
C ALA A 22 -11.84 7.72 -6.85
N LEU A 23 -11.02 8.09 -5.88
CA LEU A 23 -10.84 9.46 -5.41
C LEU A 23 -9.35 9.83 -5.42
N PRO A 24 -9.00 11.10 -5.70
CA PRO A 24 -7.65 11.62 -5.52
C PRO A 24 -7.32 11.91 -4.04
N ASP A 25 -8.33 12.21 -3.22
CA ASP A 25 -8.26 12.57 -1.80
C ASP A 25 -9.56 12.13 -1.11
N LEU A 26 -9.52 11.85 0.20
CA LEU A 26 -10.68 11.41 0.97
C LEU A 26 -11.59 12.59 1.36
N ALA A 27 -11.05 13.79 1.49
CA ALA A 27 -11.80 15.01 1.82
C ALA A 27 -12.93 15.29 0.81
N SER A 28 -12.74 14.96 -0.47
CA SER A 28 -13.75 15.10 -1.52
C SER A 28 -14.86 14.04 -1.50
N PHE A 29 -14.75 12.99 -0.68
CA PHE A 29 -15.71 11.89 -0.64
C PHE A 29 -17.13 12.38 -0.33
N GLN A 30 -17.30 13.14 0.75
CA GLN A 30 -18.59 13.68 1.17
C GLN A 30 -19.22 14.56 0.08
N GLN A 31 -18.43 15.44 -0.54
CA GLN A 31 -18.89 16.30 -1.63
C GLN A 31 -19.36 15.48 -2.85
N LYS A 32 -18.64 14.39 -3.17
CA LYS A 32 -18.94 13.55 -4.34
C LYS A 32 -20.25 12.80 -4.20
N ILE A 33 -20.57 12.32 -3.00
CA ILE A 33 -21.79 11.53 -2.76
C ILE A 33 -22.98 12.40 -2.29
N GLY A 34 -22.71 13.61 -1.80
CA GLY A 34 -23.70 14.54 -1.26
C GLY A 34 -24.01 14.29 0.22
N ASP A 35 -24.38 15.36 0.93
CA ASP A 35 -24.56 15.34 2.40
C ASP A 35 -25.64 14.35 2.84
N ASP A 36 -26.80 14.33 2.17
CA ASP A 36 -27.90 13.42 2.48
C ASP A 36 -27.52 11.95 2.33
N ALA A 37 -26.65 11.63 1.37
CA ALA A 37 -26.16 10.28 1.16
C ALA A 37 -25.10 9.93 2.20
N TYR A 38 -24.14 10.82 2.45
CA TYR A 38 -23.08 10.64 3.44
C TYR A 38 -23.65 10.41 4.86
N GLN A 39 -24.69 11.16 5.25
CA GLN A 39 -25.33 10.98 6.55
C GLN A 39 -25.91 9.57 6.74
N LYS A 40 -26.41 8.94 5.67
CA LYS A 40 -27.00 7.58 5.69
C LYS A 40 -25.97 6.46 5.64
N ILE A 41 -24.68 6.77 5.44
CA ILE A 41 -23.63 5.76 5.47
C ILE A 41 -23.26 5.47 6.92
N ASP A 42 -23.27 4.20 7.32
CA ASP A 42 -22.81 3.77 8.65
C ASP A 42 -21.34 3.31 8.62
N VAL A 43 -20.90 2.76 7.48
CA VAL A 43 -19.59 2.13 7.32
C VAL A 43 -18.88 2.65 6.07
N ILE A 44 -17.63 3.07 6.22
CA ILE A 44 -16.76 3.55 5.14
C ILE A 44 -15.57 2.60 5.00
N GLY A 45 -15.41 1.98 3.83
CA GLY A 45 -14.24 1.18 3.48
C GLY A 45 -13.24 1.99 2.66
N ILE A 46 -11.98 2.01 3.10
CA ILE A 46 -10.86 2.67 2.41
C ILE A 46 -9.86 1.59 2.02
N ASP A 47 -9.66 1.39 0.72
CA ASP A 47 -8.66 0.47 0.19
C ASP A 47 -7.45 1.23 -0.35
N GLU A 48 -6.31 0.57 -0.40
CA GLU A 48 -5.02 1.15 -0.81
C GLU A 48 -4.69 2.46 -0.06
N ALA A 49 -4.98 2.45 1.24
CA ALA A 49 -4.97 3.64 2.11
C ALA A 49 -3.62 4.38 2.16
N GLN A 50 -2.52 3.69 1.87
CA GLN A 50 -1.17 4.29 1.83
C GLN A 50 -1.02 5.40 0.78
N PHE A 51 -1.95 5.52 -0.18
CA PHE A 51 -1.93 6.58 -1.20
C PHE A 51 -2.71 7.84 -0.82
N PHE A 52 -3.40 7.87 0.33
CA PHE A 52 -4.16 9.03 0.78
C PHE A 52 -3.38 9.80 1.84
N GLU A 53 -2.91 11.00 1.50
CA GLU A 53 -2.18 11.88 2.42
C GLU A 53 -3.09 12.42 3.53
N ASP A 54 -4.38 12.57 3.25
CA ASP A 54 -5.41 13.08 4.16
C ASP A 54 -6.10 11.98 4.98
N LEU A 55 -5.56 10.77 5.00
CA LEU A 55 -6.12 9.61 5.71
C LEU A 55 -6.36 9.90 7.19
N TYR A 56 -5.39 10.50 7.88
CA TYR A 56 -5.49 10.79 9.31
C TYR A 56 -6.64 11.74 9.61
N ASP A 57 -6.65 12.91 8.97
CA ASP A 57 -7.66 13.94 9.20
C ASP A 57 -9.07 13.46 8.83
N PHE A 58 -9.18 12.70 7.73
CA PHE A 58 -10.43 12.07 7.35
C PHE A 58 -10.93 11.09 8.41
N CYS A 59 -10.06 10.22 8.92
CA CYS A 59 -10.45 9.21 9.92
C CYS A 59 -10.87 9.86 11.24
N CYS A 60 -10.11 10.84 11.75
CA CYS A 60 -10.50 11.59 12.94
C CYS A 60 -11.89 12.20 12.78
N LYS A 61 -12.14 12.91 11.66
CA LYS A 61 -13.45 13.53 11.44
C LYS A 61 -14.57 12.48 11.34
N ALA A 62 -14.40 11.49 10.46
CA ALA A 62 -15.47 10.54 10.17
C ALA A 62 -15.80 9.63 11.37
N ALA A 63 -14.79 9.18 12.12
CA ALA A 63 -14.99 8.32 13.29
C ALA A 63 -15.45 9.14 14.51
N ASP A 64 -14.69 10.18 14.89
CA ASP A 64 -14.89 10.87 16.18
C ASP A 64 -16.04 11.88 16.15
N HIS A 65 -16.33 12.48 15.00
CA HIS A 65 -17.34 13.53 14.87
C HIS A 65 -18.60 13.08 14.12
N ASP A 66 -18.43 12.30 13.06
CA ASP A 66 -19.56 11.89 12.21
C ASP A 66 -20.15 10.52 12.62
N GLY A 67 -19.52 9.82 13.58
CA GLY A 67 -20.00 8.55 14.13
C GLY A 67 -19.94 7.37 13.15
N LYS A 68 -19.02 7.40 12.19
CA LYS A 68 -18.89 6.38 11.14
C LYS A 68 -17.94 5.26 11.59
N THR A 69 -18.27 4.02 11.22
CA THR A 69 -17.32 2.90 11.32
C THR A 69 -16.41 2.93 10.10
N ILE A 70 -15.09 2.96 10.31
CA ILE A 70 -14.11 3.01 9.21
C ILE A 70 -13.33 1.71 9.14
N ILE A 71 -13.27 1.11 7.96
CA ILE A 71 -12.46 -0.09 7.67
C ILE A 71 -11.36 0.32 6.69
N ILE A 72 -10.11 0.18 7.12
CA ILE A 72 -8.95 0.65 6.36
C ILE A 72 -8.10 -0.56 5.96
N ALA A 73 -7.80 -0.66 4.67
CA ALA A 73 -6.86 -1.61 4.11
C ALA A 73 -5.74 -0.85 3.39
N GLY A 74 -4.49 -1.21 3.68
CA GLY A 74 -3.33 -0.57 3.07
C GLY A 74 -2.03 -1.26 3.44
N LEU A 75 -0.97 -0.88 2.75
CA LEU A 75 0.39 -1.35 3.02
C LEU A 75 0.98 -0.57 4.20
N ASP A 76 1.50 -1.30 5.20
CA ASP A 76 2.15 -0.70 6.37
C ASP A 76 3.59 -0.28 6.09
N GLY A 77 4.21 -0.81 5.04
CA GLY A 77 5.52 -0.38 4.58
C GLY A 77 5.79 -0.60 3.10
N ASP A 78 6.73 0.18 2.58
CA ASP A 78 7.20 0.10 1.20
C ASP A 78 8.18 -1.07 0.98
N TYR A 79 8.68 -1.22 -0.25
CA TYR A 79 9.66 -2.27 -0.59
C TYR A 79 11.01 -2.14 0.13
N LEU A 80 11.25 -1.01 0.81
CA LEU A 80 12.42 -0.71 1.64
C LEU A 80 12.13 -0.86 3.14
N ARG A 81 10.91 -1.33 3.51
CA ARG A 81 10.39 -1.40 4.90
C ARG A 81 10.27 -0.05 5.61
N ARG A 82 10.22 1.05 4.87
CA ARG A 82 9.87 2.36 5.42
C ARG A 82 8.36 2.46 5.52
N SER A 83 7.86 3.31 6.41
CA SER A 83 6.44 3.63 6.47
C SER A 83 5.92 4.03 5.09
N PHE A 84 4.73 3.53 4.71
CA PHE A 84 4.10 3.89 3.44
C PHE A 84 2.86 4.74 3.72
N GLY A 85 2.96 6.02 3.37
CA GLY A 85 1.90 7.00 3.62
C GLY A 85 1.60 7.10 5.11
N SER A 86 0.35 7.41 5.43
CA SER A 86 -0.11 7.68 6.79
C SER A 86 -0.76 6.47 7.48
N VAL A 87 -0.63 5.26 6.91
CA VAL A 87 -1.29 4.04 7.44
C VAL A 87 -0.87 3.74 8.89
N LEU A 88 0.41 3.93 9.21
CA LEU A 88 0.92 3.72 10.57
C LEU A 88 0.43 4.79 11.56
N ASP A 89 0.14 5.99 11.07
CA ASP A 89 -0.34 7.11 11.90
C ASP A 89 -1.78 6.88 12.37
N ILE A 90 -2.52 5.96 11.74
CA ILE A 90 -3.88 5.58 12.14
C ILE A 90 -3.88 4.60 13.31
N ILE A 91 -2.80 3.87 13.57
CA ILE A 91 -2.75 2.83 14.61
C ILE A 91 -3.19 3.36 15.99
N PRO A 92 -2.78 4.57 16.44
CA PRO A 92 -3.25 5.13 17.72
C PRO A 92 -4.75 5.46 17.77
N LEU A 93 -5.38 5.68 16.62
CA LEU A 93 -6.82 5.96 16.50
C LEU A 93 -7.65 4.68 16.38
N ALA A 94 -7.03 3.58 15.95
CA ALA A 94 -7.73 2.36 15.58
C ALA A 94 -8.14 1.53 16.80
N ASP A 95 -9.42 1.16 16.86
CA ASP A 95 -9.94 0.19 17.86
C ASP A 95 -9.34 -1.22 17.68
N THR A 96 -9.01 -1.59 16.44
CA THR A 96 -8.45 -2.91 16.11
C THR A 96 -7.50 -2.80 14.94
N VAL A 97 -6.35 -3.49 15.05
CA VAL A 97 -5.35 -3.58 13.99
C VAL A 97 -5.04 -5.04 13.68
N THR A 98 -5.22 -5.44 12.43
CA THR A 98 -4.89 -6.80 11.96
C THR A 98 -3.77 -6.74 10.93
N LYS A 99 -2.58 -7.22 11.28
CA LYS A 99 -1.47 -7.36 10.33
C LYS A 99 -1.55 -8.69 9.59
N LEU A 100 -1.94 -8.63 8.33
CA LEU A 100 -2.02 -9.80 7.45
C LEU A 100 -0.62 -10.27 7.01
N THR A 101 -0.52 -11.54 6.65
CA THR A 101 0.71 -12.15 6.13
C THR A 101 0.44 -12.88 4.84
N ALA A 102 1.32 -12.72 3.86
CA ALA A 102 1.30 -13.47 2.62
C ALA A 102 2.06 -14.79 2.73
N ARG A 103 2.22 -15.50 1.61
CA ARG A 103 3.08 -16.68 1.48
C ARG A 103 4.37 -16.29 0.77
N CYS A 104 5.52 -16.62 1.35
CA CYS A 104 6.83 -16.33 0.76
C CYS A 104 6.99 -17.10 -0.54
N GLU A 105 7.26 -16.40 -1.64
CA GLU A 105 7.43 -17.03 -2.96
C GLU A 105 8.66 -17.96 -3.00
N LEU A 106 9.70 -17.70 -2.19
CA LEU A 106 10.95 -18.49 -2.21
C LEU A 106 10.92 -19.75 -1.33
N CYS A 107 10.17 -19.75 -0.22
CA CYS A 107 10.18 -20.90 0.70
C CYS A 107 8.82 -21.34 1.24
N GLY A 108 7.72 -20.71 0.82
CA GLY A 108 6.37 -21.08 1.22
C GLY A 108 6.00 -20.78 2.68
N LYS A 109 6.92 -20.28 3.51
CA LYS A 109 6.65 -19.82 4.88
C LYS A 109 5.88 -18.48 4.87
N ARG A 110 5.43 -18.01 6.04
CA ARG A 110 4.80 -16.68 6.16
C ARG A 110 5.73 -15.58 5.64
N ALA A 111 5.17 -14.73 4.78
CA ALA A 111 5.80 -13.53 4.27
C ALA A 111 5.23 -12.28 4.93
N PHE A 112 6.12 -11.34 5.22
CA PHE A 112 5.80 -10.12 5.96
C PHE A 112 6.26 -8.86 5.22
N PHE A 113 6.97 -9.03 4.10
CA PHE A 113 7.63 -7.94 3.39
C PHE A 113 7.41 -8.10 1.90
N THR A 114 7.34 -6.96 1.23
CA THR A 114 7.39 -6.87 -0.21
C THR A 114 8.84 -6.67 -0.63
N LEU A 115 9.36 -7.54 -1.49
CA LEU A 115 10.67 -7.39 -2.13
C LEU A 115 10.46 -7.00 -3.59
N ARG A 116 11.20 -6.00 -4.05
CA ARG A 116 11.22 -5.59 -5.46
C ARG A 116 12.16 -6.50 -6.26
N LYS A 117 11.67 -7.01 -7.39
CA LYS A 117 12.43 -7.86 -8.34
C LYS A 117 13.28 -7.03 -9.33
N THR A 118 12.89 -5.78 -9.58
CA THR A 118 13.52 -4.91 -10.57
C THR A 118 14.51 -3.92 -9.94
N GLU A 119 15.44 -3.41 -10.74
CA GLU A 119 16.44 -2.40 -10.33
C GLU A 119 15.88 -0.97 -10.27
N GLU A 120 14.64 -0.76 -10.73
CA GLU A 120 13.99 0.55 -10.69
C GLU A 120 13.86 1.04 -9.25
N ILE A 121 14.08 2.33 -9.03
CA ILE A 121 14.21 2.92 -7.68
C ILE A 121 12.94 3.69 -7.27
N GLN A 122 12.07 4.03 -8.22
CA GLN A 122 10.85 4.80 -7.95
C GLN A 122 9.93 4.07 -6.96
N THR A 123 9.62 4.71 -5.83
CA THR A 123 8.78 4.16 -4.75
C THR A 123 7.36 3.86 -5.22
N GLU A 124 6.81 4.73 -6.08
CA GLU A 124 5.47 4.60 -6.64
C GLU A 124 5.49 3.91 -8.00
N LEU A 125 5.95 2.66 -8.04
CA LEU A 125 5.68 1.86 -9.22
C LEU A 125 4.41 1.08 -9.01
N ILE A 126 3.39 1.46 -9.79
CA ILE A 126 2.18 0.66 -9.95
C ILE A 126 2.58 -0.60 -10.73
N GLY A 127 3.00 -1.63 -9.99
CA GLY A 127 3.48 -2.90 -10.54
C GLY A 127 2.76 -4.09 -9.90
N GLY A 128 2.52 -5.13 -10.69
CA GLY A 128 1.97 -6.40 -10.22
C GLY A 128 3.07 -7.38 -9.77
N ALA A 129 2.76 -8.67 -9.87
CA ALA A 129 3.65 -9.77 -9.50
C ALA A 129 4.99 -9.80 -10.28
N ASP A 130 5.05 -9.11 -11.42
CA ASP A 130 6.27 -8.98 -12.23
C ASP A 130 7.33 -8.10 -11.57
N VAL A 131 6.90 -7.15 -10.73
CA VAL A 131 7.78 -6.15 -10.10
C VAL A 131 8.03 -6.48 -8.64
N TYR A 132 7.05 -7.08 -7.95
CA TYR A 132 7.10 -7.30 -6.51
C TYR A 132 6.81 -8.75 -6.14
N MET A 133 7.38 -9.20 -5.02
CA MET A 133 7.07 -10.49 -4.41
C MET A 133 6.99 -10.43 -2.89
N PRO A 134 6.05 -11.16 -2.27
CA PRO A 134 6.05 -11.37 -0.83
C PRO A 134 7.19 -12.31 -0.41
N VAL A 135 7.96 -11.88 0.58
CA VAL A 135 9.07 -12.65 1.14
C VAL A 135 9.07 -12.69 2.67
N CYS A 136 9.67 -13.74 3.22
CA CYS A 136 9.95 -13.83 4.65
C CYS A 136 11.14 -12.95 5.02
N ARG A 137 11.39 -12.77 6.33
CA ARG A 137 12.48 -11.92 6.84
C ARG A 137 13.84 -12.29 6.28
N GLN A 138 14.18 -13.59 6.29
CA GLN A 138 15.47 -14.08 5.81
C GLN A 138 15.69 -13.74 4.34
N HIS A 139 14.69 -14.03 3.51
CA HIS A 139 14.78 -13.81 2.07
C HIS A 139 14.79 -12.34 1.68
N TYR A 140 14.09 -11.47 2.43
CA TYR A 140 14.24 -10.04 2.24
C TYR A 140 15.68 -9.58 2.52
N VAL A 141 16.25 -9.96 3.69
CA VAL A 141 17.60 -9.52 4.07
C VAL A 141 18.64 -10.04 3.09
N ASN A 142 18.57 -11.32 2.72
CA ASN A 142 19.48 -11.89 1.72
C ASN A 142 19.30 -11.26 0.34
N GLY A 143 18.05 -11.01 -0.08
CA GLY A 143 17.75 -10.36 -1.35
C GLY A 143 18.33 -8.96 -1.44
N GLN A 144 18.22 -8.15 -0.37
CA GLN A 144 18.82 -6.81 -0.33
C GLN A 144 20.34 -6.86 -0.45
N VAL A 145 21.02 -7.78 0.27
CA VAL A 145 22.47 -7.95 0.16
C VAL A 145 22.90 -8.28 -1.27
N VAL A 146 22.16 -9.15 -1.96
CA VAL A 146 22.45 -9.50 -3.36
C VAL A 146 22.25 -8.30 -4.28
N MET A 147 21.18 -7.52 -4.09
CA MET A 147 20.91 -6.33 -4.91
C MET A 147 21.92 -5.21 -4.66
N GLU A 148 22.33 -4.99 -3.41
CA GLU A 148 23.39 -4.04 -3.05
C GLU A 148 24.73 -4.46 -3.66
N ALA A 149 25.11 -5.74 -3.56
CA ALA A 149 26.33 -6.26 -4.17
C ALA A 149 26.32 -6.12 -5.69
N ALA A 150 25.20 -6.43 -6.35
CA ALA A 150 25.03 -6.25 -7.79
C ALA A 150 25.16 -4.78 -8.20
N ARG A 151 24.56 -3.86 -7.43
CA ARG A 151 24.67 -2.41 -7.67
C ARG A 151 26.12 -1.93 -7.55
N SER A 152 26.84 -2.33 -6.50
CA SER A 152 28.25 -1.96 -6.33
C SER A 152 29.14 -2.46 -7.46
N VAL A 153 28.89 -3.67 -7.98
CA VAL A 153 29.63 -4.19 -9.14
C VAL A 153 29.32 -3.36 -10.40
N LEU A 154 28.05 -3.08 -10.68
CA LEU A 154 27.64 -2.28 -11.83
C LEU A 154 28.20 -0.85 -11.79
N GLU A 155 28.21 -0.21 -10.63
CA GLU A 155 28.83 1.11 -10.43
C GLU A 155 30.35 1.06 -10.68
N SER A 156 31.03 0.01 -10.20
CA SER A 156 32.47 -0.17 -10.45
C SER A 156 32.79 -0.39 -11.93
N CYS A 157 31.93 -1.09 -12.68
CA CYS A 157 32.09 -1.29 -14.12
C CYS A 157 31.81 -0.02 -14.93
N LYS A 158 30.84 0.81 -14.52
CA LYS A 158 30.56 2.11 -15.17
C LYS A 158 31.73 3.09 -15.01
N LEU A 159 32.36 3.11 -13.84
CA LEU A 159 33.56 3.94 -13.61
C LEU A 159 34.77 3.51 -14.46
N GLN A 160 34.84 2.22 -14.84
CA GLN A 160 35.88 1.70 -15.72
C GLN A 160 35.60 1.90 -17.22
N SER A 161 34.34 2.13 -17.62
CA SER A 161 33.98 2.39 -19.03
C SER A 161 34.02 3.86 -19.43
N ASP A 162 34.07 4.77 -18.45
CA ASP A 162 34.14 6.23 -18.65
C ASP A 162 35.57 6.80 -18.49
N SER A 163 36.59 5.92 -18.44
CA SER A 163 38.03 6.26 -18.46
C SER A 163 38.69 5.79 -19.75
#